data_AF-A0A950FDD8-F1
#
_entry.id   AF-A0A950FDD8-F1
#
_cell.length_a   1.000
_cell.length_b   1.000
_cell.length_c   1.000
_cell.angle_alpha   90.00
_cell.angle_beta   90.00
_cell.angle_gamma   90.00
#
_symmetry.space_group_name_H-M   'P 1'
#
loop_
_entity.id
_entity.type
_entity.pdbx_description
1 polymer ?
#
loop_
_entity_poly.entity_id
_entity_poly.type
_entity_poly.pdbx_seq_one_letter_code
_entity_poly.pdbx_strand_id
1 'polypeptide(L)'
;MSGQPLVLVQPGNRRTMRGARLDLARDDDKAWPLERWGQLLRGIHAQLPQAAIVLCGAPREALLLGWIAAAAQLACVVPAELPLSRLLALCARAHSMISVDTGPAHAAAALSLPLVVLFGAHSQAEWLPRSPTGSPVVGIGGPPHSSRLDAIAVETVLTAWRGLPAAPAAAGDGQRGGDLTARATHATSR
;
A
#
# COMPACT_ATOMS: atom_id res chain seq x y z
N MET A 1 -18.47 10.71 12.00
CA MET A 1 -17.54 9.74 12.61
C MET A 1 -16.50 9.39 11.55
N SER A 2 -15.29 9.95 11.59
CA SER A 2 -14.26 9.51 10.64
C SER A 2 -13.88 8.07 11.00
N GLY A 3 -13.92 7.17 10.02
CA GLY A 3 -13.53 5.77 10.22
C GLY A 3 -12.09 5.64 10.72
N GLN A 4 -11.77 4.48 11.25
CA GLN A 4 -10.42 4.12 11.65
C GLN A 4 -9.44 4.34 10.47
N PRO A 5 -8.33 5.10 10.64
CA PRO A 5 -7.33 5.23 9.59
C PRO A 5 -6.78 3.87 9.18
N LEU A 6 -6.61 3.67 7.88
CA LEU A 6 -6.12 2.43 7.30
C LEU A 6 -4.75 2.65 6.68
N VAL A 7 -3.70 1.99 7.17
CA VAL A 7 -2.36 2.02 6.57
C VAL A 7 -2.11 0.70 5.86
N LEU A 8 -1.74 0.77 4.59
CA LEU A 8 -1.41 -0.43 3.80
C LEU A 8 0.10 -0.66 3.79
N VAL A 9 0.52 -1.91 3.88
CA VAL A 9 1.92 -2.32 3.76
C VAL A 9 2.02 -3.50 2.81
N GLN A 10 2.78 -3.37 1.72
CA GLN A 10 2.95 -4.41 0.72
C GLN A 10 4.43 -4.84 0.65
N PRO A 11 4.80 -5.93 1.34
CA PRO A 11 6.20 -6.37 1.46
C PRO A 11 6.67 -7.31 0.33
N GLY A 12 5.71 -7.87 -0.42
CA GLY A 12 5.94 -8.91 -1.41
C GLY A 12 6.51 -8.44 -2.76
N ASN A 13 7.13 -9.31 -3.55
CA ASN A 13 7.67 -8.97 -4.86
C ASN A 13 7.50 -10.09 -5.91
N ARG A 14 8.04 -9.90 -7.14
CA ARG A 14 7.88 -10.92 -8.19
C ARG A 14 8.52 -12.27 -7.81
N ARG A 15 9.63 -12.28 -7.08
CA ARG A 15 10.34 -13.50 -6.68
C ARG A 15 9.59 -14.25 -5.58
N THR A 16 8.99 -13.55 -4.62
CA THR A 16 8.06 -14.17 -3.64
C THR A 16 6.84 -14.81 -4.31
N MET A 17 6.54 -14.44 -5.57
CA MET A 17 5.49 -15.04 -6.38
C MET A 17 5.93 -16.15 -7.37
N ARG A 18 7.24 -16.41 -7.54
CA ARG A 18 7.73 -17.41 -8.53
C ARG A 18 7.87 -18.80 -7.91
N GLY A 19 7.42 -19.82 -8.65
CA GLY A 19 7.59 -21.23 -8.29
C GLY A 19 6.49 -21.80 -7.39
N ALA A 20 6.68 -23.06 -6.97
CA ALA A 20 5.71 -23.78 -6.15
C ALA A 20 5.80 -23.47 -4.64
N ARG A 21 6.89 -22.82 -4.19
CA ARG A 21 7.18 -22.51 -2.79
C ARG A 21 7.55 -21.03 -2.65
N LEU A 22 7.32 -20.46 -1.47
CA LEU A 22 7.78 -19.11 -1.14
C LEU A 22 9.31 -19.09 -1.20
N ASP A 23 9.86 -18.29 -2.11
CA ASP A 23 11.30 -18.10 -2.27
C ASP A 23 11.71 -16.78 -1.61
N LEU A 24 12.38 -16.89 -0.45
CA LEU A 24 13.00 -15.78 0.26
C LEU A 24 14.53 -15.79 0.04
N ALA A 25 14.97 -16.02 -1.20
CA ALA A 25 16.38 -16.07 -1.55
C ALA A 25 17.16 -14.91 -0.93
N ARG A 26 18.30 -15.22 -0.30
CA ARG A 26 19.21 -14.22 0.27
C ARG A 26 19.70 -13.19 -0.77
N ASP A 27 19.71 -13.58 -2.05
CA ASP A 27 20.14 -12.72 -3.16
C ASP A 27 18.97 -11.96 -3.81
N ASP A 28 17.79 -11.94 -3.17
CA ASP A 28 16.69 -11.06 -3.57
C ASP A 28 16.98 -9.61 -3.17
N ASP A 29 17.15 -8.75 -4.16
CA ASP A 29 17.38 -7.33 -3.98
C ASP A 29 16.18 -6.61 -3.33
N LYS A 30 15.00 -7.22 -3.38
CA LYS A 30 13.76 -6.70 -2.78
C LYS A 30 13.37 -7.39 -1.48
N ALA A 31 14.25 -8.20 -0.89
CA ALA A 31 14.04 -8.73 0.45
C ALA A 31 14.42 -7.70 1.51
N TRP A 32 13.50 -7.39 2.42
CA TRP A 32 13.78 -6.64 3.64
C TRP A 32 13.59 -7.54 4.86
N PRO A 33 14.53 -7.56 5.83
CA PRO A 33 14.47 -8.45 6.99
C PRO A 33 13.14 -8.36 7.75
N LEU A 34 12.64 -9.50 8.21
CA LEU A 34 11.36 -9.60 8.94
C LEU A 34 11.34 -8.70 10.18
N GLU A 35 12.47 -8.63 10.89
CA GLU A 35 12.63 -7.82 12.09
C GLU A 35 12.49 -6.33 11.76
N ARG A 36 12.94 -5.89 10.58
CA ARG A 36 12.81 -4.51 10.12
C ARG A 36 11.38 -4.17 9.76
N TRP A 37 10.65 -5.09 9.11
CA TRP A 37 9.21 -4.93 8.94
C TRP A 37 8.49 -4.82 10.28
N GLY A 38 8.79 -5.70 11.24
CA GLY A 38 8.20 -5.65 12.58
C GLY A 38 8.48 -4.32 13.31
N GLN A 39 9.72 -3.82 13.22
CA GLN A 39 10.11 -2.51 13.77
C GLN A 39 9.36 -1.36 13.08
N LEU A 40 9.24 -1.39 11.75
CA LEU A 40 8.48 -0.39 10.99
C LEU A 40 7.01 -0.35 11.44
N LEU A 41 6.36 -1.51 11.58
CA LEU A 41 4.96 -1.61 11.98
C LEU A 41 4.73 -1.07 13.40
N ARG A 42 5.66 -1.35 14.33
CA ARG A 42 5.64 -0.75 15.67
C ARG A 42 5.83 0.76 15.64
N GLY A 43 6.72 1.26 14.78
CA GLY A 43 6.90 2.71 14.60
C GLY A 43 5.65 3.40 14.02
N ILE A 44 4.98 2.77 13.05
CA ILE A 44 3.69 3.26 12.51
C ILE A 44 2.63 3.29 13.60
N HIS A 45 2.49 2.20 14.36
CA HIS A 45 1.51 2.11 15.44
C HIS A 45 1.78 3.13 16.56
N ALA A 46 3.03 3.35 16.94
CA ALA A 46 3.37 4.37 17.94
C ALA A 46 2.95 5.79 17.51
N GLN A 47 3.02 6.08 16.20
CA GLN A 47 2.66 7.38 15.66
C GLN A 47 1.17 7.53 15.35
N LEU A 48 0.51 6.42 15.02
CA LEU A 48 -0.92 6.39 14.69
C LEU A 48 -1.60 5.20 15.41
N PRO A 49 -1.78 5.28 16.75
CA PRO A 49 -2.22 4.13 17.56
C PRO A 49 -3.59 3.59 17.18
N GLN A 50 -4.46 4.45 16.66
CA GLN A 50 -5.80 4.10 16.21
C GLN A 50 -5.80 3.41 14.84
N ALA A 51 -4.72 3.40 14.08
CA ALA A 51 -4.74 2.84 12.73
C ALA A 51 -4.89 1.32 12.71
N ALA A 52 -5.67 0.82 11.76
CA ALA A 52 -5.57 -0.55 11.30
C ALA A 52 -4.43 -0.62 10.29
N ILE A 53 -3.53 -1.60 10.43
CA ILE A 53 -2.42 -1.80 9.49
C ILE A 53 -2.68 -3.10 8.74
N VAL A 54 -2.86 -3.02 7.42
CA VAL A 54 -3.11 -4.20 6.59
C VAL A 54 -1.84 -4.54 5.82
N LEU A 55 -1.34 -5.76 6.06
CA LEU A 55 -0.27 -6.34 5.25
C LEU A 55 -0.91 -6.96 4.00
N CYS A 56 -0.69 -6.33 2.84
CA CYS A 56 -1.31 -6.72 1.59
C CYS A 56 -0.36 -7.64 0.80
N GLY A 57 -0.88 -8.75 0.29
CA GLY A 57 -0.13 -9.61 -0.63
C GLY A 57 -1.04 -10.56 -1.42
N ALA A 58 -0.45 -11.30 -2.34
CA ALA A 58 -1.12 -12.39 -3.04
C ALA A 58 -1.30 -13.61 -2.10
N PRO A 59 -2.23 -14.54 -2.40
CA PRO A 59 -2.42 -15.76 -1.58
C PRO A 59 -1.13 -16.55 -1.29
N ARG A 60 -0.21 -16.57 -2.24
CA ARG A 60 1.09 -17.27 -2.08
C ARG A 60 2.02 -16.62 -1.05
N GLU A 61 1.76 -15.37 -0.69
CA GLU A 61 2.56 -14.59 0.25
C GLU A 61 2.04 -14.69 1.69
N ALA A 62 0.94 -15.42 1.93
CA ALA A 62 0.31 -15.54 3.24
C ALA A 62 1.30 -15.90 4.37
N LEU A 63 2.25 -16.80 4.09
CA LEU A 63 3.30 -17.16 5.04
C LEU A 63 4.22 -15.98 5.38
N LEU A 64 4.67 -15.21 4.38
CA LEU A 64 5.48 -14.01 4.57
C LEU A 64 4.71 -12.96 5.40
N LEU A 65 3.45 -12.71 5.05
CA LEU A 65 2.61 -11.75 5.77
C LEU A 65 2.40 -12.18 7.24
N GLY A 66 2.20 -13.49 7.48
CA GLY A 66 2.11 -14.06 8.82
C GLY A 66 3.39 -13.90 9.64
N TRP A 67 4.55 -14.15 9.04
CA TRP A 67 5.85 -13.95 9.72
C TRP A 67 6.09 -12.48 10.07
N ILE A 68 5.75 -11.55 9.18
CA ILE A 68 5.86 -10.12 9.45
C ILE A 68 4.91 -9.70 10.58
N ALA A 69 3.66 -10.16 10.56
CA ALA A 69 2.69 -9.88 11.62
C ALA A 69 3.17 -10.42 12.98
N ALA A 70 3.70 -11.64 13.00
CA ALA A 70 4.29 -12.24 14.20
C ALA A 70 5.52 -11.45 14.71
N ALA A 71 6.37 -10.96 13.81
CA ALA A 71 7.51 -10.11 14.16
C ALA A 71 7.09 -8.73 14.70
N ALA A 72 5.92 -8.22 14.30
CA ALA A 72 5.38 -6.95 14.77
C ALA A 72 4.81 -7.04 16.20
N GLN A 73 4.13 -8.16 16.52
CA GLN A 73 3.44 -8.41 17.79
C GLN A 73 2.37 -7.37 18.12
N LEU A 74 1.58 -6.97 17.12
CA LEU A 74 0.52 -5.97 17.26
C LEU A 74 -0.83 -6.51 16.79
N ALA A 75 -1.86 -6.38 17.62
CA ALA A 75 -3.21 -6.84 17.30
C ALA A 75 -3.88 -6.06 16.15
N CYS A 76 -3.43 -4.83 15.88
CA CYS A 76 -3.94 -4.01 14.79
C CYS A 76 -3.31 -4.32 13.42
N VAL A 77 -2.34 -5.24 13.36
CA VAL A 77 -1.69 -5.68 12.12
C VAL A 77 -2.44 -6.89 11.57
N VAL A 78 -3.06 -6.74 10.41
CA VAL A 78 -3.87 -7.77 9.77
C VAL A 78 -3.21 -8.22 8.47
N PRO A 79 -2.71 -9.47 8.38
CA PRO A 79 -2.31 -10.05 7.11
C PRO A 79 -3.53 -10.32 6.24
N ALA A 80 -3.53 -9.80 5.02
CA ALA A 80 -4.63 -9.92 4.08
C ALA A 80 -4.14 -10.38 2.71
N GLU A 81 -4.67 -11.52 2.28
CA GLU A 81 -4.57 -11.97 0.90
C GLU A 81 -5.59 -11.19 0.06
N LEU A 82 -5.10 -10.40 -0.88
CA LEU A 82 -5.93 -9.46 -1.62
C LEU A 82 -5.83 -9.72 -3.11
N PRO A 83 -6.94 -10.14 -3.78
CA PRO A 83 -7.03 -9.98 -5.22
C PRO A 83 -6.96 -8.49 -5.57
N LEU A 84 -6.53 -8.19 -6.80
CA LEU A 84 -6.28 -6.82 -7.27
C LEU A 84 -7.47 -5.87 -7.02
N SER A 85 -8.70 -6.31 -7.26
CA SER A 85 -9.90 -5.50 -7.04
C SER A 85 -10.06 -5.06 -5.59
N ARG A 86 -9.76 -5.93 -4.61
CA ARG A 86 -9.80 -5.59 -3.19
C ARG A 86 -8.65 -4.66 -2.80
N LEU A 87 -7.45 -4.88 -3.35
CA LEU A 87 -6.33 -3.96 -3.14
C LEU A 87 -6.70 -2.54 -3.61
N LEU A 88 -7.26 -2.39 -4.81
CA LEU A 88 -7.69 -1.10 -5.34
C LEU A 88 -8.75 -0.44 -4.45
N ALA A 89 -9.72 -1.21 -3.97
CA ALA A 89 -10.75 -0.71 -3.06
C ALA A 89 -10.18 -0.20 -1.72
N LEU A 90 -9.19 -0.91 -1.16
CA LEU A 90 -8.50 -0.45 0.05
C LEU A 90 -7.65 0.79 -0.25
N CYS A 91 -6.91 0.81 -1.36
CA CYS A 91 -6.09 1.96 -1.76
C CYS A 91 -6.92 3.24 -1.90
N ALA A 92 -8.13 3.16 -2.43
CA ALA A 92 -9.03 4.31 -2.59
C ALA A 92 -9.51 4.94 -1.25
N ARG A 93 -9.33 4.24 -0.12
CA ARG A 93 -9.82 4.66 1.20
C ARG A 93 -8.73 4.71 2.27
N ALA A 94 -7.53 4.23 1.96
CA ALA A 94 -6.42 4.17 2.90
C ALA A 94 -5.87 5.57 3.19
N HIS A 95 -5.29 5.72 4.37
CA HIS A 95 -4.53 6.90 4.79
C HIS A 95 -3.23 7.04 3.98
N SER A 96 -2.51 5.93 3.81
CA SER A 96 -1.20 5.88 3.16
C SER A 96 -0.82 4.44 2.85
N MET A 97 0.20 4.26 2.01
CA MET A 97 0.80 2.94 1.76
C MET A 97 2.33 2.97 1.87
N ILE A 98 2.91 1.88 2.37
CA ILE A 98 4.32 1.55 2.18
C ILE A 98 4.38 0.30 1.28
N SER A 99 5.17 0.35 0.22
CA SER A 99 5.25 -0.74 -0.76
C SER A 99 6.70 -0.95 -1.19
N VAL A 100 7.05 -2.15 -1.63
CA VAL A 100 8.26 -2.34 -2.47
C VAL A 100 7.96 -1.95 -3.92
N ASP A 101 8.99 -1.69 -4.73
CA ASP A 101 8.88 -1.21 -6.13
C ASP A 101 8.28 -2.27 -7.08
N THR A 102 6.95 -2.43 -7.01
CA THR A 102 6.18 -3.42 -7.78
C THR A 102 4.80 -2.89 -8.17
N GLY A 103 4.01 -3.69 -8.91
CA GLY A 103 2.68 -3.33 -9.42
C GLY A 103 1.73 -2.69 -8.40
N PRO A 104 1.59 -3.22 -7.17
CA PRO A 104 0.81 -2.57 -6.10
C PRO A 104 1.16 -1.11 -5.82
N ALA A 105 2.44 -0.73 -5.87
CA ALA A 105 2.86 0.67 -5.69
C ALA A 105 2.31 1.57 -6.80
N HIS A 106 2.34 1.10 -8.06
CA HIS A 106 1.76 1.83 -9.19
C HIS A 106 0.23 1.93 -9.09
N ALA A 107 -0.44 0.88 -8.63
CA ALA A 107 -1.88 0.89 -8.43
C ALA A 107 -2.30 1.89 -7.33
N ALA A 108 -1.55 1.94 -6.22
CA ALA A 108 -1.75 2.93 -5.16
C ALA A 108 -1.55 4.36 -5.65
N ALA A 109 -0.46 4.62 -6.38
CA ALA A 109 -0.19 5.95 -6.94
C ALA A 109 -1.26 6.38 -7.95
N ALA A 110 -1.75 5.48 -8.81
CA ALA A 110 -2.84 5.77 -9.74
C ALA A 110 -4.14 6.21 -9.03
N LEU A 111 -4.38 5.69 -7.83
CA LEU A 111 -5.49 6.09 -6.96
C LEU A 111 -5.16 7.29 -6.07
N SER A 112 -4.02 7.94 -6.29
CA SER A 112 -3.58 9.12 -5.56
C SER A 112 -3.38 8.88 -4.05
N LEU A 113 -3.11 7.64 -3.65
CA LEU A 113 -2.78 7.31 -2.26
C LEU A 113 -1.36 7.80 -1.92
N PRO A 114 -1.16 8.59 -0.84
CA PRO A 114 0.18 8.94 -0.37
C PRO A 114 1.01 7.69 -0.08
N LEU A 115 2.21 7.61 -0.65
CA LEU A 115 2.93 6.35 -0.81
C LEU A 115 4.43 6.52 -0.54
N VAL A 116 4.99 5.61 0.26
CA VAL A 116 6.45 5.35 0.32
C VAL A 116 6.76 4.09 -0.49
N VAL A 117 7.74 4.17 -1.39
CA VAL A 117 8.20 3.04 -2.20
C VAL A 117 9.65 2.68 -1.87
N LEU A 118 9.89 1.43 -1.48
CA LEU A 118 11.24 0.91 -1.23
C LEU A 118 11.79 0.29 -2.52
N PHE A 119 12.93 0.79 -2.98
CA PHE A 119 13.57 0.39 -4.23
C PHE A 119 14.78 -0.51 -4.03
N GLY A 120 14.75 -1.66 -4.71
CA GLY A 120 15.87 -2.58 -4.84
C GLY A 120 16.82 -2.15 -5.96
N ALA A 121 17.09 -3.03 -6.92
CA ALA A 121 18.05 -2.76 -7.99
C ALA A 121 17.52 -1.82 -9.10
N HIS A 122 16.22 -1.49 -9.11
CA HIS A 122 15.62 -0.64 -10.14
C HIS A 122 15.82 0.85 -9.88
N SER A 123 16.00 1.61 -10.96
CA SER A 123 16.15 3.06 -10.93
C SER A 123 14.85 3.77 -10.56
N GLN A 124 14.89 4.63 -9.54
CA GLN A 124 13.76 5.49 -9.19
C GLN A 124 13.40 6.45 -10.32
N ALA A 125 14.40 6.99 -11.04
CA ALA A 125 14.17 7.98 -12.10
C ALA A 125 13.25 7.44 -13.21
N GLU A 126 13.30 6.13 -13.45
CA GLU A 126 12.49 5.46 -14.46
C GLU A 126 11.17 4.93 -13.88
N TRP A 127 11.23 4.34 -12.67
CA TRP A 127 10.14 3.50 -12.13
C TRP A 127 9.37 4.10 -10.95
N LEU A 128 9.72 5.29 -10.44
CA LEU A 128 8.97 5.92 -9.37
C LEU A 128 7.50 6.12 -9.81
N PRO A 129 6.51 5.53 -9.09
CA PRO A 129 5.11 5.68 -9.44
C PRO A 129 4.69 7.15 -9.44
N ARG A 130 3.80 7.51 -10.37
CA ARG A 130 3.30 8.88 -10.52
C ARG A 130 1.82 8.92 -10.16
N SER A 131 1.46 9.87 -9.29
CA SER A 131 0.06 10.17 -9.01
C SER A 131 -0.51 11.09 -10.09
N PRO A 132 -1.73 10.82 -10.61
CA PRO A 132 -2.38 11.70 -11.58
C PRO A 132 -2.83 13.03 -10.96
N THR A 133 -2.92 13.14 -9.64
CA THR A 133 -3.37 14.35 -8.93
C THR A 133 -2.24 15.07 -8.19
N GLY A 134 -0.99 14.60 -8.33
CA GLY A 134 0.15 15.15 -7.59
C GLY A 134 0.24 14.70 -6.13
N SER A 135 -0.57 13.72 -5.71
CA SER A 135 -0.43 13.10 -4.37
C SER A 135 1.01 12.57 -4.16
N PRO A 136 1.63 12.77 -2.99
CA PRO A 136 3.04 12.46 -2.79
C PRO A 136 3.39 10.97 -2.95
N VAL A 137 4.45 10.72 -3.71
CA VAL A 137 5.11 9.41 -3.83
C VAL A 137 6.58 9.59 -3.50
N VAL A 138 7.04 8.97 -2.41
CA VAL A 138 8.42 9.10 -1.91
C VAL A 138 9.17 7.79 -2.14
N GLY A 139 10.21 7.80 -2.97
CA GLY A 139 11.08 6.65 -3.19
C GLY A 139 12.27 6.63 -2.22
N ILE A 140 12.63 5.44 -1.72
CA ILE A 140 13.79 5.23 -0.83
C ILE A 140 14.63 4.09 -1.37
N GLY A 141 15.96 4.23 -1.36
CA GLY A 141 16.88 3.25 -1.92
C GLY A 141 17.06 3.45 -3.42
N GLY A 142 17.25 2.36 -4.18
CA GLY A 142 17.47 2.42 -5.62
C GLY A 142 18.84 3.02 -6.03
N PRO A 143 19.35 2.66 -7.22
CA PRO A 143 20.61 3.19 -7.72
C PRO A 143 20.59 4.72 -7.86
N PRO A 144 21.73 5.40 -7.71
CA PRO A 144 23.07 4.83 -7.44
C PRO A 144 23.34 4.53 -5.94
N HIS A 145 22.42 4.87 -5.04
CA HIS A 145 22.67 4.90 -3.60
C HIS A 145 22.58 3.52 -2.93
N SER A 146 21.66 2.66 -3.38
CA SER A 146 21.55 1.27 -2.95
C SER A 146 20.97 0.44 -4.08
N SER A 147 21.33 -0.83 -4.16
CA SER A 147 20.66 -1.78 -5.06
C SER A 147 19.86 -2.83 -4.30
N ARG A 148 19.72 -2.71 -2.97
CA ARG A 148 19.08 -3.71 -2.12
C ARG A 148 18.24 -3.08 -1.00
N LEU A 149 17.12 -3.71 -0.69
CA LEU A 149 16.23 -3.28 0.39
C LEU A 149 16.85 -3.47 1.77
N ASP A 150 17.64 -4.54 1.99
CA ASP A 150 18.32 -4.81 3.26
C ASP A 150 19.34 -3.74 3.68
N ALA A 151 19.75 -2.85 2.77
CA ALA A 151 20.55 -1.66 3.09
C ALA A 151 19.71 -0.47 3.62
N ILE A 152 18.37 -0.50 3.45
CA ILE A 152 17.48 0.60 3.87
C ILE A 152 17.18 0.50 5.36
N ALA A 153 17.50 1.55 6.12
CA ALA A 153 17.23 1.62 7.56
C ALA A 153 15.74 1.89 7.84
N VAL A 154 15.22 1.29 8.93
CA VAL A 154 13.80 1.46 9.34
C VAL A 154 13.46 2.93 9.59
N GLU A 155 14.34 3.68 10.26
CA GLU A 155 14.08 5.08 10.58
C GLU A 155 13.98 5.97 9.33
N THR A 156 14.71 5.64 8.27
CA THR A 156 14.58 6.34 6.98
C THR A 156 13.17 6.17 6.40
N VAL A 157 12.63 4.95 6.48
CA VAL A 157 11.26 4.66 6.02
C VAL A 157 10.22 5.35 6.90
N LEU A 158 10.39 5.30 8.22
CA LEU A 158 9.49 5.98 9.17
C LEU A 158 9.50 7.50 8.98
N THR A 159 10.67 8.10 8.81
CA THR A 159 10.79 9.56 8.58
C THR A 159 10.06 9.97 7.31
N ALA A 160 10.26 9.25 6.20
CA ALA A 160 9.55 9.51 4.96
C ALA A 160 8.03 9.34 5.10
N TRP A 161 7.59 8.25 5.76
CA TRP A 161 6.18 7.97 5.98
C TRP A 161 5.50 9.05 6.86
N ARG A 162 6.17 9.51 7.93
CA ARG A 162 5.68 10.60 8.79
C ARG A 162 5.54 11.94 8.03
N GLY A 163 6.32 12.13 6.97
CA GLY A 163 6.25 13.31 6.10
C GLY A 163 5.11 13.26 5.07
N LEU A 164 4.43 12.13 4.90
CA LEU A 164 3.28 12.05 4.01
C LEU A 164 2.08 12.81 4.59
N PRO A 165 1.32 13.55 3.77
CA PRO A 165 0.03 14.06 4.19
C PRO A 165 -0.93 12.87 4.39
N ALA A 166 -1.93 13.05 5.25
CA ALA A 166 -3.07 12.14 5.26
C ALA A 166 -3.74 12.18 3.87
N ALA A 167 -4.13 11.03 3.32
CA ALA A 167 -4.94 11.00 2.11
C ALA A 167 -6.16 11.92 2.30
N PRO A 168 -6.50 12.77 1.31
CA PRO A 168 -7.72 13.54 1.37
C PRO A 168 -8.86 12.55 1.56
N ALA A 169 -9.61 12.68 2.66
CA ALA A 169 -10.74 11.82 2.94
C ALA A 169 -11.60 11.80 1.68
N ALA A 170 -11.87 10.60 1.14
CA ALA A 170 -12.73 10.44 -0.02
C ALA A 170 -13.98 11.28 0.25
N ALA A 171 -14.16 12.36 -0.53
CA ALA A 171 -15.29 13.25 -0.39
C ALA A 171 -16.53 12.35 -0.32
N GLY A 172 -17.26 12.45 0.79
CA GLY A 172 -18.25 11.46 1.17
C GLY A 172 -19.15 11.09 -0.01
N ASP A 173 -19.48 9.81 -0.12
CA ASP A 173 -20.62 9.33 -0.89
C ASP A 173 -21.88 10.02 -0.33
N GLY A 174 -22.12 11.23 -0.81
CA GLY A 174 -23.26 12.07 -0.53
C GLY A 174 -23.68 12.66 -1.86
N GLN A 175 -24.86 12.24 -2.33
CA GLN A 175 -25.54 12.71 -3.53
C GLN A 175 -25.03 12.18 -4.88
N ARG A 176 -25.21 10.88 -5.12
CA ARG A 176 -25.66 10.38 -6.43
C ARG A 176 -26.90 9.49 -6.27
N GLY A 177 -27.90 10.00 -5.54
CA GLY A 177 -29.28 9.58 -5.75
C GLY A 177 -29.75 10.21 -7.05
N GLY A 178 -29.65 9.48 -8.15
CA GLY A 178 -30.26 9.86 -9.42
C GLY A 178 -31.77 9.95 -9.22
N ASP A 179 -32.30 11.14 -9.46
CA ASP A 179 -33.71 11.48 -9.43
C ASP A 179 -34.47 10.60 -10.44
N LEU A 180 -35.12 9.56 -9.90
CA LEU A 180 -36.14 8.76 -10.58
C LEU A 180 -37.46 9.55 -10.50
N THR A 181 -37.62 10.62 -11.28
CA THR A 181 -38.95 11.19 -11.52
C THR A 181 -39.13 11.77 -12.92
N ALA A 182 -40.24 11.36 -13.53
CA ALA A 182 -41.03 12.04 -14.56
C ALA A 182 -40.47 12.14 -16.00
N ARG A 183 -40.94 11.22 -16.85
CA ARG A 183 -41.57 11.58 -18.14
C ARG A 183 -42.45 10.44 -18.65
N ALA A 184 -43.67 10.37 -18.13
CA ALA A 184 -44.80 9.77 -18.81
C ALA A 184 -45.80 10.89 -19.08
N THR A 185 -45.87 11.35 -20.33
CA THR A 185 -46.96 12.21 -20.78
C THR A 185 -47.32 11.85 -22.22
N HIS A 186 -48.48 11.17 -22.31
CA HIS A 186 -49.45 11.09 -23.41
C HIS A 186 -49.01 11.28 -24.87
N ALA A 187 -49.19 10.20 -25.64
CA ALA A 187 -49.56 10.28 -27.05
C ALA A 187 -50.94 9.62 -27.23
N THR A 188 -51.96 10.45 -27.50
CA THR A 188 -53.25 10.04 -28.08
C THR A 188 -53.56 11.00 -29.24
N SER A 189 -54.03 10.44 -30.36
CA SER A 189 -54.48 11.03 -31.65
C SER A 189 -53.48 10.69 -32.78
N ARG A 190 -53.82 9.93 -33.83
CA ARG A 190 -55.10 9.61 -34.47
C ARG A 190 -55.12 8.17 -34.97
#